data_AF-A0A951QJX4-F1
#
_entry.id   AF-A0A951QJX4-F1
#
_cell.length_a   1.000
_cell.length_b   1.000
_cell.length_c   1.000
_cell.angle_alpha   90.00
_cell.angle_beta   90.00
_cell.angle_gamma   90.00
#
_symmetry.space_group_name_H-M   'P 1'
#
loop_
_entity.id
_entity.type
_entity.pdbx_description
1 polymer ?
#
loop_
_entity_poly.entity_id
_entity_poly.type
_entity_poly.pdbx_seq_one_letter_code
_entity_poly.pdbx_strand_id
1 'polypeptide(L)' 'METKLVKDMTVDELKAIIAFVIDERLRNKEQPGEKRSLQEIFDSIDRHRWTPPPGAKSSLELLREDRDR' A
#
# COMPACT_ATOMS: atom_id res chain seq x y z
N MET A 1 31.38 -2.48 -13.77
CA MET A 1 31.06 -3.79 -13.15
C MET A 1 31.72 -4.84 -14.02
N GLU A 2 32.59 -5.68 -13.46
CA GLU A 2 33.11 -6.83 -14.21
C GLU A 2 31.96 -7.77 -14.57
N THR A 3 31.80 -8.03 -15.86
CA THR A 3 30.84 -9.01 -16.37
C THR A 3 31.42 -10.41 -16.18
N LYS A 4 31.06 -11.05 -15.07
CA LYS A 4 31.36 -12.46 -14.78
C LYS A 4 30.27 -13.34 -15.40
N LEU A 5 30.64 -14.44 -16.06
CA LEU A 5 29.66 -15.38 -16.60
C LEU A 5 29.00 -16.16 -15.45
N VAL A 6 27.71 -16.46 -15.59
CA VAL A 6 26.93 -17.19 -14.56
C VAL A 6 27.55 -18.53 -14.19
N LYS A 7 28.17 -19.22 -15.15
CA LYS A 7 28.85 -20.51 -14.92
C LYS A 7 30.06 -20.42 -13.98
N ASP A 8 30.65 -19.23 -13.85
CA ASP A 8 31.85 -18.99 -13.03
C ASP A 8 31.45 -18.45 -11.64
N MET A 9 30.15 -18.33 -11.36
CA MET A 9 29.62 -17.84 -10.09
C MET A 9 29.41 -18.96 -9.09
N THR A 10 29.65 -18.64 -7.82
CA THR A 10 29.18 -19.51 -6.73
C THR A 10 27.67 -19.35 -6.55
N VAL A 11 27.05 -20.35 -5.91
CA VAL A 11 25.61 -20.30 -5.57
C VAL A 11 25.30 -19.09 -4.69
N ASP A 12 26.21 -18.69 -3.81
CA ASP A 12 26.01 -17.55 -2.91
C ASP A 12 26.12 -16.21 -3.63
N GLU A 13 27.03 -16.08 -4.61
CA GLU A 13 27.10 -14.92 -5.50
C GLU A 13 25.80 -14.77 -6.30
N LEU A 14 25.26 -15.89 -6.82
CA LEU A 14 24.00 -15.88 -7.55
C LEU A 14 22.81 -15.47 -6.66
N LYS A 15 22.75 -15.99 -5.42
CA LYS A 15 21.72 -15.59 -4.44
C LYS A 15 21.79 -14.10 -4.11
N ALA A 16 23.01 -13.55 -3.94
CA ALA A 16 23.20 -12.14 -3.65
C ALA A 16 22.69 -11.25 -4.79
N ILE A 17 22.91 -11.64 -6.05
CA ILE A 17 22.40 -10.91 -7.21
C ILE A 17 20.88 -10.99 -7.29
N ILE A 18 20.30 -12.18 -7.06
CA ILE A 18 18.85 -12.34 -7.05
C ILE A 18 18.21 -11.47 -5.96
N ALA A 19 18.78 -11.48 -4.76
CA ALA A 19 18.31 -10.65 -3.64
C ALA A 19 18.38 -9.16 -4.00
N PHE A 20 19.50 -8.70 -4.58
CA PHE A 20 19.66 -7.32 -5.03
C PHE A 20 18.60 -6.91 -6.05
N VAL A 21 18.33 -7.74 -7.06
CA VAL A 21 17.32 -7.47 -8.09
C VAL A 21 15.90 -7.46 -7.50
N ILE A 22 15.61 -8.33 -6.54
CA ILE A 22 14.32 -8.34 -5.84
C ILE A 22 14.14 -7.07 -5.02
N ASP A 23 15.15 -6.67 -4.24
CA ASP A 23 15.13 -5.44 -3.44
C ASP A 23 14.93 -4.19 -4.31
N GLU A 24 15.63 -4.12 -5.44
CA GLU A 24 15.48 -3.01 -6.39
C GLU A 24 14.05 -2.94 -6.93
N ARG A 25 13.46 -4.10 -7.26
CA ARG A 25 12.06 -4.19 -7.71
C ARG A 25 11.06 -3.82 -6.62
N LEU A 26 11.31 -4.21 -5.37
CA LEU A 26 10.46 -3.86 -4.24
C LEU A 26 10.49 -2.35 -3.97
N ARG A 27 11.67 -1.74 -3.96
CA ARG A 27 11.81 -0.27 -3.82
C ARG A 27 11.12 0.49 -4.95
N ASN A 28 11.16 -0.04 -6.18
CA ASN A 28 10.46 0.55 -7.32
C ASN A 28 8.94 0.36 -7.25
N LYS A 29 8.43 -0.68 -6.55
CA LYS A 29 7.00 -0.87 -6.27
C LYS A 29 6.50 -0.03 -5.11
N GLU A 30 7.37 0.33 -4.17
CA GLU A 30 7.07 1.29 -3.10
C GLU A 30 7.07 2.75 -3.58
N GLN A 31 7.16 2.99 -4.90
CA GLN A 31 6.82 4.31 -5.41
C GLN A 31 5.37 4.61 -5.01
N PRO A 32 5.13 5.68 -4.22
CA PRO A 32 3.78 6.01 -3.82
C PRO A 32 3.00 6.26 -5.10
N GLY A 33 1.98 5.44 -5.35
CA GLY A 33 1.03 5.65 -6.45
C GLY A 33 0.59 7.11 -6.46
N GLU A 34 0.34 7.67 -7.66
CA GLU A 34 0.08 9.09 -7.94
C GLU A 34 0.03 9.95 -6.69
N LYS A 35 1.08 10.76 -6.47
CA LYS A 35 1.21 11.66 -5.33
C LYS A 35 0.08 12.70 -5.37
N ARG A 36 -1.12 12.28 -4.95
CA ARG A 36 -2.25 13.16 -4.71
C ARG A 36 -1.79 14.18 -3.69
N SER A 37 -1.94 15.44 -4.04
CA SER A 37 -1.77 16.52 -3.10
C SER A 37 -2.73 16.31 -1.92
N LEU A 38 -2.34 16.82 -0.75
CA LEU A 38 -3.23 16.81 0.42
C LEU A 38 -4.56 17.51 0.11
N GLN A 39 -4.52 18.55 -0.73
CA GLN A 39 -5.71 19.26 -1.18
C GLN A 39 -6.68 18.33 -1.95
N GLU A 40 -6.19 17.56 -2.91
CA GLU A 40 -7.02 16.60 -3.66
C GLU A 40 -7.64 15.54 -2.74
N ILE A 41 -6.92 15.14 -1.70
CA ILE A 41 -7.44 14.21 -0.69
C ILE A 41 -8.56 14.87 0.12
N PHE A 42 -8.38 16.10 0.59
CA PHE A 42 -9.42 16.83 1.33
C PHE A 42 -10.65 17.11 0.46
N ASP A 43 -10.46 17.56 -0.78
CA ASP A 43 -11.54 17.78 -1.74
C ASP A 43 -12.32 16.47 -2.02
N SER A 44 -11.60 15.34 -2.09
CA SER A 44 -12.22 14.03 -2.22
C SER A 44 -13.02 13.65 -0.96
N ILE A 45 -12.49 13.89 0.23
CA ILE A 45 -13.21 13.60 1.49
C ILE A 45 -14.51 14.40 1.54
N ASP A 46 -14.45 15.69 1.26
CA ASP A 46 -15.63 16.57 1.30
C ASP A 46 -16.68 16.18 0.27
N ARG A 47 -16.25 15.84 -0.96
CA ARG A 47 -17.18 15.38 -2.02
C ARG A 47 -17.92 14.10 -1.64
N HIS A 48 -17.27 13.19 -0.92
CA HIS A 48 -17.84 11.89 -0.54
C HIS A 48 -18.39 11.88 0.88
N ARG A 49 -18.40 13.02 1.58
CA ARG A 49 -18.87 13.11 2.96
C ARG A 49 -20.39 12.99 2.99
N TRP A 50 -20.87 11.80 3.35
CA TRP A 50 -22.28 11.59 3.59
C TRP A 50 -22.67 12.12 4.97
N THR A 51 -23.75 12.91 5.01
CA THR A 51 -24.36 13.36 6.27
C THR A 51 -25.61 12.52 6.51
N PRO A 52 -25.67 11.73 7.59
CA PRO A 52 -26.84 10.90 7.86
C PRO A 52 -28.10 11.76 8.07
N PRO A 53 -29.27 11.31 7.60
CA PRO A 53 -30.53 12.00 7.87
C PRO A 53 -30.88 11.95 9.38
N PRO A 54 -31.71 12.87 9.89
CA PRO A 54 -32.16 12.83 11.27
C PRO A 54 -32.80 11.48 11.62
N GLY A 55 -32.41 10.90 12.76
CA GLY A 55 -32.89 9.60 13.21
C GLY A 55 -32.15 8.39 12.64
N ALA A 56 -31.17 8.59 11.74
CA ALA A 56 -30.26 7.51 11.37
C ALA A 56 -29.41 7.09 12.58
N LYS A 57 -29.21 5.78 12.73
CA LYS A 57 -28.40 5.21 13.81
C LYS A 57 -26.96 5.68 13.69
N SER A 58 -26.39 6.06 14.82
CA SER A 58 -24.97 6.31 14.96
C SER A 58 -24.17 5.02 14.75
N SER A 59 -22.90 5.16 14.37
CA SER A 59 -21.98 4.02 14.27
C SER A 59 -21.91 3.22 15.58
N LEU A 60 -22.06 3.88 16.74
CA LEU A 60 -22.06 3.22 18.04
C LEU A 60 -23.30 2.35 18.26
N GLU A 61 -24.48 2.83 17.85
CA GLU A 61 -25.72 2.05 17.92
C GLU A 61 -25.64 0.82 17.01
N LEU A 62 -25.10 0.97 15.80
CA LEU A 62 -24.88 -0.15 14.87
C LEU A 62 -23.94 -1.20 15.45
N LEU A 63 -22.84 -0.78 16.09
CA LEU A 63 -21.88 -1.69 16.73
C LEU A 63 -22.48 -2.43 17.94
N ARG A 64 -23.35 -1.77 18.71
CA ARG A 64 -24.04 -2.41 19.84
C ARG A 64 -25.05 -3.45 19.36
N GLU A 65 -25.82 -3.13 18.33
CA GLU A 65 -26.79 -4.07 17.74
C GLU A 65 -26.13 -5.33 17.17
N ASP A 66 -24.95 -5.20 16.55
CA ASP A 66 -24.21 -6.34 16.04
C ASP A 66 -23.65 -7.23 17.15
N ARG A 67 -23.17 -6.62 18.25
CA ARG A 67 -22.66 -7.34 19.42
C ARG A 67 -23.76 -8.04 20.21
N ASP A 68 -24.94 -7.43 20.31
CA ASP A 68 -26.05 -7.93 21.12
C ASP A 68 -26.93 -8.96 20.36
N ARG A 69 -26.54 -9.32 19.12
CA ARG A 69 -27.09 -10.43 18.32
C ARG A 69 -26.46 -11.77 18.68
#